data_AF-A0A1I2IZ08-F1
#
_entry.id   AF-A0A1I2IZ08-F1
#
_cell.length_a   1.000
_cell.length_b   1.000
_cell.length_c   1.000
_cell.angle_alpha   90.00
_cell.angle_beta   90.00
_cell.angle_gamma   90.00
#
_symmetry.space_group_name_H-M   'P 1'
#
loop_
_entity.id
_entity.type
_entity.pdbx_description
1 polymer ?
#
loop_
_entity_poly.entity_id
_entity_poly.type
_entity_poly.pdbx_seq_one_letter_code
_entity_poly.pdbx_strand_id
1 'polypeptide(L)'
;LKGQLIDIGNSKINGKYIFNGEMFNQIPYDASAAGFDAKGVATDTGTVQYALGANVTVGISLTGNTVFGDSDPAGTGNNVFSVMDRLITAMSTGNYSGVSAEIGNIEISSDRMLNARAEIGAKVNRVELMQNRIADFKLSLTDMQSKVEDADLEQVLIDSTTAQSIYQASLSVGAKVISKSLVDFLS
;
A
#
# COMPACT_ATOMS: atom_id res chain seq x y z
N LEU A 1 -14.11 2.07 -28.82
CA LEU A 1 -12.96 2.78 -28.21
C LEU A 1 -13.37 3.82 -27.16
N LYS A 2 -14.13 4.88 -27.50
CA LYS A 2 -14.60 5.88 -26.49
C LYS A 2 -15.33 5.25 -25.29
N GLY A 3 -16.23 4.30 -25.53
CA GLY A 3 -16.91 3.55 -24.45
C GLY A 3 -15.95 2.77 -23.55
N GLN A 4 -14.93 2.12 -24.13
CA GLN A 4 -13.92 1.39 -23.33
C GLN A 4 -13.09 2.32 -22.46
N LEU A 5 -12.81 3.55 -22.92
CA LEU A 5 -12.11 4.55 -22.10
C LEU A 5 -12.97 5.03 -20.93
N ILE A 6 -14.29 5.15 -21.12
CA ILE A 6 -15.24 5.42 -20.05
C ILE A 6 -15.25 4.27 -19.05
N ASP A 7 -15.29 3.02 -19.52
CA ASP A 7 -15.23 1.83 -18.65
C ASP A 7 -13.93 1.79 -17.83
N ILE A 8 -12.80 2.10 -18.46
CA ILE A 8 -11.51 2.22 -17.77
C ILE A 8 -11.56 3.35 -16.74
N GLY A 9 -12.08 4.52 -17.10
CA GLY A 9 -12.29 5.64 -16.17
C GLY A 9 -13.19 5.29 -14.98
N ASN A 10 -14.08 4.31 -15.14
CA ASN A 10 -14.96 3.78 -14.09
C ASN A 10 -14.40 2.55 -13.37
N SER A 11 -13.11 2.24 -13.53
CA SER A 11 -12.46 1.09 -12.87
C SER A 11 -12.55 1.16 -11.34
N LYS A 12 -12.70 -0.02 -10.72
CA LYS A 12 -12.85 -0.18 -9.27
C LYS A 12 -11.78 -1.06 -8.65
N ILE A 13 -11.37 -0.72 -7.43
CA ILE A 13 -10.62 -1.59 -6.53
C ILE A 13 -11.38 -1.65 -5.21
N ASN A 14 -11.68 -2.86 -4.73
CA ASN A 14 -12.46 -3.09 -3.50
C ASN A 14 -13.79 -2.31 -3.46
N GLY A 15 -14.47 -2.21 -4.60
CA GLY A 15 -15.74 -1.49 -4.74
C GLY A 15 -15.63 0.04 -4.86
N LYS A 16 -14.41 0.60 -4.74
CA LYS A 16 -14.13 2.03 -4.81
C LYS A 16 -13.57 2.44 -6.17
N TYR A 17 -14.04 3.56 -6.71
CA TYR A 17 -13.56 4.12 -7.98
C TYR A 17 -12.17 4.73 -7.82
N ILE A 18 -11.24 4.34 -8.70
CA ILE A 18 -9.82 4.70 -8.56
C ILE A 18 -9.43 6.02 -9.24
N PHE A 19 -10.31 6.53 -10.11
CA PHE A 19 -10.10 7.74 -10.91
C PHE A 19 -10.94 8.94 -10.44
N ASN A 20 -11.60 8.87 -9.29
CA ASN A 20 -12.46 9.95 -8.78
C ASN A 20 -11.99 10.50 -7.42
N GLY A 21 -10.68 10.56 -7.21
CA GLY A 21 -10.09 11.17 -6.01
C GLY A 21 -10.70 10.66 -4.69
N GLU A 22 -11.03 11.58 -3.79
CA GLU A 22 -11.72 11.30 -2.52
C GLU A 22 -13.20 10.94 -2.71
N MET A 23 -13.80 11.28 -3.85
CA MET A 23 -15.16 10.87 -4.24
C MET A 23 -15.18 9.43 -4.79
N PHE A 24 -14.39 8.53 -4.20
CA PHE A 24 -14.24 7.14 -4.61
C PHE A 24 -15.51 6.27 -4.48
N ASN A 25 -16.57 6.79 -3.86
CA ASN A 25 -17.88 6.12 -3.75
C ASN A 25 -18.86 6.52 -4.86
N GLN A 26 -18.47 7.45 -5.74
CA GLN A 26 -19.30 7.94 -6.83
C GLN A 26 -18.70 7.55 -8.17
N ILE A 27 -19.56 7.18 -9.12
CA ILE A 27 -19.14 6.88 -10.49
C ILE A 27 -18.62 8.16 -11.17
N PRO A 28 -17.35 8.21 -11.62
CA PRO A 28 -16.81 9.43 -12.24
C PRO A 28 -17.43 9.70 -13.60
N TYR A 29 -17.55 8.68 -14.45
CA TYR A 29 -18.04 8.81 -15.82
C TYR A 29 -19.40 8.12 -15.98
N ASP A 30 -20.45 8.68 -15.38
CA ASP A 30 -21.79 8.09 -15.40
C ASP A 30 -22.52 8.28 -16.74
N ALA A 31 -22.40 7.29 -17.62
CA ALA A 31 -23.09 7.27 -18.91
C ALA A 31 -24.63 7.22 -18.81
N SER A 32 -25.21 6.96 -17.63
CA SER A 32 -26.66 6.96 -17.41
C SER A 32 -27.21 8.34 -17.02
N ALA A 33 -26.35 9.29 -16.67
CA ALA A 33 -26.76 10.63 -16.28
C ALA A 33 -27.28 11.44 -17.48
N ALA A 34 -28.36 12.20 -17.27
CA ALA A 34 -28.92 13.06 -18.30
C ALA A 34 -27.91 14.16 -18.70
N GLY A 35 -27.64 14.28 -20.00
CA GLY A 35 -26.67 15.25 -20.53
C GLY A 35 -25.21 14.86 -20.29
N PHE A 36 -24.92 13.59 -19.97
CA PHE A 36 -23.56 13.11 -19.79
C PHE A 36 -22.71 13.29 -21.04
N ASP A 37 -21.55 13.94 -20.85
CA ASP A 37 -20.45 13.92 -21.81
C ASP A 37 -19.13 13.75 -21.05
N ALA A 38 -18.44 12.65 -21.33
CA ALA A 38 -17.20 12.29 -20.66
C ALA A 38 -16.12 13.39 -20.75
N LYS A 39 -16.11 14.19 -21.82
CA LYS A 39 -15.16 15.30 -21.96
C LYS A 39 -15.43 16.45 -20.98
N GLY A 40 -16.67 16.61 -20.54
CA GLY A 40 -17.07 17.68 -19.60
C GLY A 40 -16.97 17.28 -18.13
N VAL A 41 -16.64 16.02 -17.82
CA VAL A 41 -16.53 15.54 -16.44
C VAL A 41 -15.30 16.14 -15.78
N ALA A 42 -15.50 16.80 -14.63
CA ALA A 42 -14.44 17.17 -13.71
C ALA A 42 -14.43 16.16 -12.54
N THR A 43 -13.40 15.32 -12.49
CA THR A 43 -13.19 14.40 -11.36
C THR A 43 -12.62 15.13 -10.15
N ASP A 44 -12.85 14.56 -8.97
CA ASP A 44 -12.30 15.12 -7.73
C ASP A 44 -10.76 15.08 -7.74
N THR A 45 -10.14 16.18 -7.30
CA THR A 45 -8.69 16.33 -7.25
C THR A 45 -8.06 15.82 -5.96
N GLY A 46 -8.88 15.43 -4.99
CA GLY A 46 -8.43 14.85 -3.72
C GLY A 46 -7.67 13.55 -3.94
N THR A 47 -6.77 13.23 -3.02
CA THR A 47 -5.97 12.00 -3.09
C THR A 47 -6.29 11.11 -1.91
N VAL A 48 -6.67 9.85 -2.17
CA VAL A 48 -6.89 8.84 -1.15
C VAL A 48 -5.54 8.39 -0.59
N GLN A 49 -5.25 8.83 0.63
CA GLN A 49 -4.02 8.50 1.34
C GLN A 49 -4.17 7.17 2.10
N TYR A 50 -3.19 6.29 1.95
CA TYR A 50 -3.03 5.07 2.75
C TYR A 50 -1.79 5.17 3.64
N ALA A 51 -1.94 4.90 4.93
CA ALA A 51 -0.82 4.81 5.86
C ALA A 51 -0.10 3.47 5.68
N LEU A 52 1.21 3.52 5.49
CA LEU A 52 2.10 2.35 5.37
C LEU A 52 2.99 2.15 6.61
N GLY A 53 2.84 2.99 7.63
CA GLY A 53 3.61 2.95 8.87
C GLY A 53 3.48 4.26 9.65
N ALA A 54 4.19 4.37 10.78
CA ALA A 54 4.23 5.59 11.55
C ALA A 54 4.77 6.74 10.68
N ASN A 55 3.93 7.75 10.45
CA ASN A 55 4.23 8.96 9.65
C ASN A 55 4.57 8.73 8.17
N VAL A 56 4.21 7.58 7.58
CA VAL A 56 4.39 7.33 6.13
C VAL A 56 3.03 7.09 5.48
N THR A 57 2.59 8.03 4.64
CA THR A 57 1.39 7.88 3.81
C THR A 57 1.73 7.84 2.33
N VAL A 58 0.99 7.06 1.55
CA VAL A 58 1.06 7.00 0.09
C VAL A 58 -0.31 7.25 -0.49
N GLY A 59 -0.40 8.19 -1.42
CA GLY A 59 -1.64 8.44 -2.19
C GLY A 59 -1.83 7.39 -3.26
N ILE A 60 -2.91 6.62 -3.18
CA ILE A 60 -3.18 5.46 -4.05
C ILE A 60 -4.18 5.75 -5.17
N SER A 61 -4.89 6.88 -5.12
CA SER A 61 -5.78 7.29 -6.19
C SER A 61 -5.04 8.14 -7.22
N LEU A 62 -5.44 8.01 -8.49
CA LEU A 62 -5.16 9.02 -9.50
C LEU A 62 -6.48 9.74 -9.81
N THR A 63 -6.41 10.96 -10.31
CA THR A 63 -7.61 11.66 -10.75
C THR A 63 -7.84 11.37 -12.23
N GLY A 64 -9.10 11.28 -12.65
CA GLY A 64 -9.46 11.10 -14.04
C GLY A 64 -8.93 12.26 -14.89
N ASN A 65 -8.90 13.47 -14.36
CA ASN A 65 -8.33 14.64 -15.02
C ASN A 65 -6.83 14.49 -15.30
N THR A 66 -6.07 13.92 -14.35
CA THR A 66 -4.63 13.66 -14.54
C THR A 66 -4.37 12.62 -15.62
N VAL A 67 -5.28 11.65 -15.83
CA VAL A 67 -5.08 10.54 -16.78
C VAL A 67 -5.67 10.84 -18.15
N PHE A 68 -6.89 11.37 -18.19
CA PHE A 68 -7.68 11.60 -19.41
C PHE A 68 -7.65 13.06 -19.88
N GLY A 69 -7.13 13.98 -19.06
CA GLY A 69 -7.10 15.42 -19.33
C GLY A 69 -8.20 16.18 -18.59
N ASP A 70 -8.01 17.49 -18.46
CA ASP A 70 -8.95 18.36 -17.77
C ASP A 70 -10.33 18.39 -18.44
N SER A 71 -11.35 18.76 -17.67
CA SER A 71 -12.70 18.97 -18.18
C SER A 71 -12.67 19.99 -19.32
N ASP A 72 -13.18 19.58 -20.47
CA ASP A 72 -13.23 20.34 -21.71
C ASP A 72 -14.64 20.26 -22.33
N PRO A 73 -15.66 20.91 -21.72
CA PRO A 73 -17.03 20.88 -22.24
C PRO A 73 -17.13 21.46 -23.66
N ALA A 74 -16.24 22.40 -24.01
CA ALA A 74 -16.17 23.01 -25.34
C ALA A 74 -15.64 22.03 -26.41
N GLY A 75 -14.95 20.97 -26.01
CA GLY A 75 -14.39 19.97 -26.93
C GLY A 75 -13.23 20.50 -27.78
N THR A 76 -12.56 21.56 -27.35
CA THR A 76 -11.46 22.21 -28.10
C THR A 76 -10.08 21.91 -27.54
N GLY A 77 -10.01 21.34 -26.34
CA GLY A 77 -8.77 20.99 -25.65
C GLY A 77 -8.23 19.62 -26.04
N ASN A 78 -7.26 19.17 -25.23
CA ASN A 78 -6.55 17.90 -25.39
C ASN A 78 -7.07 16.81 -24.42
N ASN A 79 -8.30 16.95 -23.95
CA ASN A 79 -8.99 15.89 -23.24
C ASN A 79 -9.18 14.71 -24.18
N VAL A 80 -8.86 13.50 -23.73
CA VAL A 80 -8.91 12.27 -24.52
C VAL A 80 -10.29 12.06 -25.15
N PHE A 81 -11.36 12.35 -24.41
CA PHE A 81 -12.73 12.21 -24.90
C PHE A 81 -13.06 13.25 -25.97
N SER A 82 -12.58 14.49 -25.83
CA SER A 82 -12.70 15.53 -26.86
C SER A 82 -11.96 15.15 -28.14
N VAL A 83 -10.72 14.66 -28.01
CA VAL A 83 -9.90 14.22 -29.15
C VAL A 83 -10.59 13.07 -29.89
N MET A 84 -11.15 12.11 -29.16
CA MET A 84 -11.91 11.00 -29.75
C MET A 84 -13.16 11.49 -30.48
N ASP A 85 -13.90 12.47 -29.93
CA ASP A 85 -15.07 13.04 -30.60
C ASP A 85 -14.71 13.77 -31.90
N ARG A 86 -13.62 14.55 -31.88
CA ARG A 86 -13.11 15.23 -33.07
C ARG A 86 -12.63 14.25 -34.12
N LEU A 87 -11.93 13.18 -33.73
CA LEU A 87 -11.53 12.09 -34.64
C LEU A 87 -12.74 11.40 -35.26
N ILE A 88 -13.73 10.99 -34.45
CA ILE A 88 -14.95 10.34 -34.94
C ILE A 88 -15.66 11.25 -35.95
N THR A 89 -15.79 12.54 -35.61
CA THR A 89 -16.43 13.53 -36.49
C THR A 89 -15.64 13.69 -37.79
N ALA A 90 -14.33 13.95 -37.73
CA ALA A 90 -13.48 14.15 -38.90
C ALA A 90 -13.46 12.91 -39.81
N MET A 91 -13.43 11.70 -39.24
CA MET A 91 -13.53 10.46 -40.01
C MET A 91 -14.90 10.30 -40.67
N SER A 92 -15.99 10.62 -39.97
CA SER A 92 -17.35 10.51 -40.52
C SER A 92 -17.62 11.49 -41.67
N THR A 93 -16.96 12.64 -41.67
CA THR A 93 -17.10 13.67 -42.71
C THR A 93 -16.01 13.59 -43.79
N GLY A 94 -15.11 12.61 -43.73
CA GLY A 94 -13.99 12.48 -44.68
C GLY A 94 -12.96 13.61 -44.61
N ASN A 95 -12.84 14.30 -43.47
CA ASN A 95 -11.89 15.39 -43.25
C ASN A 95 -10.50 14.85 -42.84
N TYR A 96 -9.70 14.44 -43.82
CA TYR A 96 -8.36 13.90 -43.59
C TYR A 96 -7.40 14.91 -42.92
N SER A 97 -7.53 16.20 -43.22
CA SER A 97 -6.72 17.25 -42.57
C SER A 97 -7.06 17.37 -41.09
N GLY A 98 -8.35 17.27 -40.74
CA GLY A 98 -8.81 17.24 -39.34
C GLY A 98 -8.28 16.02 -38.60
N VAL A 99 -8.31 14.83 -39.20
CA VAL A 99 -7.73 13.62 -38.60
C VAL A 99 -6.23 13.79 -38.35
N SER A 100 -5.49 14.32 -39.33
CA SER A 100 -4.05 14.56 -39.19
C SER A 100 -3.72 15.60 -38.10
N ALA A 101 -4.58 16.59 -37.89
CA ALA A 101 -4.40 17.60 -36.84
C ALA A 101 -4.56 17.01 -35.43
N GLU A 102 -5.33 15.92 -35.27
CA GLU A 102 -5.53 15.28 -33.97
C GLU A 102 -4.38 14.36 -33.54
N ILE A 103 -3.48 13.97 -34.45
CA ILE A 103 -2.35 13.08 -34.13
C ILE A 103 -1.51 13.65 -32.96
N GLY A 104 -1.20 14.95 -32.98
CA GLY A 104 -0.46 15.58 -31.89
C GLY A 104 -1.23 15.56 -30.56
N ASN A 105 -2.55 15.65 -30.58
CA ASN A 105 -3.36 15.54 -29.35
C ASN A 105 -3.44 14.10 -28.83
N ILE A 106 -3.38 13.10 -29.71
CA ILE A 106 -3.24 11.68 -29.33
C ILE A 106 -1.89 11.46 -28.66
N GLU A 107 -0.79 12.01 -29.20
CA GLU A 107 0.54 11.92 -28.61
C GLU A 107 0.56 12.52 -27.20
N ILE A 108 0.04 13.75 -27.03
CA ILE A 108 -0.10 14.39 -25.71
C ILE A 108 -0.91 13.52 -24.74
N SER A 109 -2.00 12.93 -25.22
CA SER A 109 -2.83 12.04 -24.42
C SER A 109 -2.10 10.76 -24.02
N SER A 110 -1.31 10.19 -24.94
CA SER A 110 -0.49 9.01 -24.69
C SER A 110 0.60 9.32 -23.65
N ASP A 111 1.29 10.44 -23.80
CA ASP A 111 2.32 10.89 -22.85
C ASP A 111 1.74 11.12 -21.45
N ARG A 112 0.54 11.71 -21.37
CA ARG A 112 -0.19 11.86 -20.10
C ARG A 112 -0.44 10.51 -19.43
N MET A 113 -0.94 9.51 -20.17
CA MET A 113 -1.17 8.17 -19.64
C MET A 113 0.13 7.46 -19.25
N LEU A 114 1.21 7.64 -20.01
CA LEU A 114 2.53 7.11 -19.69
C LEU A 114 3.08 7.71 -18.39
N ASN A 115 2.95 9.03 -18.22
CA ASN A 115 3.36 9.72 -16.99
C ASN A 115 2.55 9.24 -15.77
N ALA A 116 1.23 9.10 -15.91
CA ALA A 116 0.38 8.52 -14.87
C ALA A 116 0.81 7.10 -14.49
N ARG A 117 1.15 6.26 -15.48
CA ARG A 117 1.67 4.90 -15.25
C ARG A 117 3.03 4.91 -14.57
N ALA A 118 3.91 5.83 -14.93
CA ALA A 118 5.22 6.00 -14.29
C ALA A 118 5.07 6.40 -12.82
N GLU A 119 4.13 7.32 -12.51
CA GLU A 119 3.83 7.71 -11.13
C GLU A 119 3.33 6.52 -10.30
N ILE A 120 2.44 5.69 -10.86
CA ILE A 120 1.99 4.44 -10.23
C ILE A 120 3.19 3.51 -9.99
N GLY A 121 4.06 3.32 -10.98
CA GLY A 121 5.27 2.51 -10.84
C GLY A 121 6.17 2.98 -9.69
N ALA A 122 6.35 4.29 -9.54
CA ALA A 122 7.10 4.85 -8.41
C ALA A 122 6.43 4.56 -7.05
N LYS A 123 5.09 4.63 -6.98
CA LYS A 123 4.34 4.27 -5.77
C LYS A 123 4.45 2.77 -5.46
N VAL A 124 4.42 1.90 -6.47
CA VAL A 124 4.64 0.45 -6.30
C VAL A 124 6.02 0.19 -5.70
N ASN A 125 7.07 0.75 -6.29
CA ASN A 125 8.44 0.62 -5.75
C ASN A 125 8.52 1.09 -4.28
N ARG A 126 7.85 2.20 -3.94
CA ARG A 126 7.80 2.70 -2.57
C ARG A 126 7.10 1.73 -1.61
N VAL A 127 5.99 1.12 -2.04
CA VAL A 127 5.28 0.12 -1.23
C VAL A 127 6.14 -1.12 -1.02
N GLU A 128 6.81 -1.62 -2.06
CA GLU A 128 7.71 -2.78 -1.97
C GLU A 128 8.89 -2.52 -1.03
N LEU A 129 9.52 -1.34 -1.12
CA LEU A 129 10.59 -0.93 -0.19
C LEU A 129 10.11 -0.89 1.26
N MET A 130 8.90 -0.38 1.50
CA MET A 130 8.30 -0.37 2.84
C MET A 130 7.98 -1.77 3.33
N GLN A 131 7.50 -2.66 2.46
CA GLN A 131 7.24 -4.05 2.80
C GLN A 131 8.51 -4.78 3.24
N ASN A 132 9.60 -4.62 2.48
CA ASN A 132 10.91 -5.19 2.84
C ASN A 132 11.40 -4.65 4.18
N ARG A 133 11.33 -3.33 4.40
CA ARG A 133 11.72 -2.72 5.67
C ARG A 133 10.91 -3.22 6.86
N ILE A 134 9.60 -3.43 6.69
CA ILE A 134 8.74 -3.98 7.76
C ILE A 134 9.13 -5.44 8.06
N ALA A 135 9.47 -6.23 7.04
CA ALA A 135 9.96 -7.60 7.23
C ALA A 135 11.29 -7.61 8.02
N ASP A 136 12.23 -6.74 7.69
CA ASP A 136 13.51 -6.61 8.40
C ASP A 136 13.33 -6.16 9.85
N PHE A 137 12.40 -5.23 10.09
CA PHE A 137 12.04 -4.81 11.45
C PHE A 137 11.41 -5.94 12.25
N LYS A 138 10.53 -6.74 11.63
CA LYS A 138 9.95 -7.91 12.29
C LYS A 138 11.03 -8.91 12.70
N LEU A 139 11.97 -9.22 11.81
CA LEU A 139 13.09 -10.13 12.11
C LEU A 139 13.97 -9.57 13.24
N SER A 140 14.31 -8.29 13.18
CA SER A 140 15.15 -7.64 14.20
C SER A 140 14.46 -7.62 15.57
N LEU A 141 13.16 -7.34 15.61
CA LEU A 141 12.38 -7.37 16.85
C LEU A 141 12.24 -8.78 17.42
N THR A 142 12.03 -9.80 16.58
CA THR A 142 12.02 -11.19 17.02
C THR A 142 13.38 -11.61 17.60
N ASP A 143 14.50 -11.25 16.94
CA ASP A 143 15.85 -11.54 17.46
C ASP A 143 16.13 -10.86 18.80
N MET A 144 15.74 -9.58 18.93
CA MET A 144 15.85 -8.86 20.21
C MET A 144 14.99 -9.50 21.30
N GLN A 145 13.76 -9.91 20.97
CA GLN A 145 12.89 -10.60 21.92
C GLN A 145 13.49 -11.92 22.38
N SER A 146 13.97 -12.76 21.44
CA SER A 146 14.61 -14.03 21.77
C SER A 146 15.84 -13.83 22.67
N LYS A 147 16.70 -12.84 22.39
CA LYS A 147 17.86 -12.54 23.25
C LYS A 147 17.48 -12.12 24.67
N VAL A 148 16.37 -11.38 24.82
CA VAL A 148 15.87 -10.98 26.15
C VAL A 148 15.28 -12.18 26.89
N GLU A 149 14.45 -12.99 26.22
CA GLU A 149 13.85 -14.20 26.80
C GLU A 149 14.91 -15.27 27.15
N ASP A 150 15.93 -15.45 26.31
CA ASP A 150 17.04 -16.39 26.54
C ASP A 150 17.89 -15.96 27.76
N ALA A 151 18.15 -14.66 27.93
CA ALA A 151 18.88 -14.15 29.09
C ALA A 151 18.12 -14.40 30.42
N ASP A 152 16.79 -14.28 30.40
CA ASP A 152 15.95 -14.60 31.56
C ASP A 152 15.97 -16.11 31.88
N LEU A 153 15.99 -16.97 30.86
CA LEU A 153 16.12 -18.43 31.05
C LEU A 153 17.47 -18.83 31.66
N GLU A 154 18.57 -18.20 31.25
CA GLU A 154 19.90 -18.43 31.84
C GLU A 154 19.92 -18.09 33.34
N GLN A 155 19.32 -16.97 33.74
CA GLN A 155 19.24 -16.56 35.14
C GLN A 155 18.39 -17.56 35.96
N VAL A 156 17.23 -17.97 35.45
CA VAL A 156 16.37 -18.97 36.10
C VAL A 156 17.10 -20.31 36.29
N LEU A 157 17.89 -20.72 35.31
CA LEU A 157 18.70 -21.94 35.40
C LEU A 157 19.78 -21.85 36.50
N ILE A 158 20.47 -20.70 36.60
CA ILE A 158 21.47 -20.45 37.64
C ILE A 158 20.82 -20.48 39.03
N ASP A 159 19.68 -19.79 39.20
CA ASP A 159 18.95 -19.74 40.48
C ASP A 159 18.49 -21.14 40.90
N SER A 160 17.94 -21.92 39.96
CA SER A 160 17.53 -23.31 40.19
C SER A 160 18.71 -24.21 40.60
N THR A 161 19.84 -24.11 39.90
CA THR A 161 21.05 -24.91 40.19
C THR A 161 21.65 -24.55 41.55
N THR A 162 21.61 -23.27 41.90
CA THR A 162 22.06 -22.76 43.21
C THR A 162 21.17 -23.29 44.31
N ALA A 163 19.84 -23.20 44.16
CA ALA A 163 18.89 -23.75 45.11
C ALA A 163 19.06 -25.27 45.32
N GLN A 164 19.27 -26.02 44.23
CA GLN A 164 19.53 -27.46 44.29
C GLN A 164 20.82 -27.79 45.05
N SER A 165 21.89 -27.02 44.81
CA SER A 165 23.18 -27.19 45.47
C SER A 165 23.09 -26.90 46.97
N ILE A 166 22.39 -25.83 47.36
CA ILE A 166 22.12 -25.48 48.77
C ILE A 166 21.29 -26.58 49.45
N TYR A 167 20.27 -27.11 48.76
CA TYR A 167 19.44 -28.18 49.30
C TYR A 167 20.25 -29.47 49.56
N GLN A 168 21.08 -29.89 48.60
CA GLN A 168 21.98 -31.04 48.79
C GLN A 168 23.00 -30.83 49.92
N ALA A 169 23.59 -29.63 50.01
CA ALA A 169 24.50 -29.30 51.10
C ALA A 169 23.80 -29.36 52.46
N SER A 170 22.57 -28.84 52.55
CA SER A 170 21.75 -28.88 53.77
C SER A 170 21.42 -30.30 54.20
N LEU A 171 21.06 -31.19 53.26
CA LEU A 171 20.85 -32.62 53.54
C LEU A 171 22.14 -33.31 54.03
N SER A 172 23.28 -33.02 53.40
CA SER A 172 24.59 -33.59 53.78
C SER A 172 25.04 -33.12 55.17
N VAL A 173 24.84 -31.84 55.48
CA VAL A 173 25.09 -31.28 56.83
C VAL A 173 24.15 -31.92 57.84
N GLY A 174 22.85 -32.02 57.55
CA GLY A 174 21.88 -32.71 58.39
C GLY A 174 22.28 -34.16 58.68
N ALA A 175 22.67 -34.92 57.64
CA ALA A 175 23.14 -36.29 57.79
C ALA A 175 24.44 -36.40 58.62
N LYS A 176 25.37 -35.45 58.48
CA LYS A 176 26.61 -35.38 59.29
C LYS A 176 26.35 -35.01 60.75
N VAL A 177 25.38 -34.14 61.01
CA VAL A 177 24.97 -33.77 62.38
C VAL A 177 24.30 -34.98 63.07
N ILE A 178 23.40 -35.66 62.36
CA ILE A 178 22.74 -36.87 62.86
C ILE A 178 23.76 -37.99 63.11
N SER A 179 24.71 -38.23 62.20
CA SER A 179 25.71 -39.29 62.36
C SER A 179 26.71 -39.05 63.48
N LYS A 180 27.13 -37.79 63.73
CA LYS A 180 27.97 -37.47 64.90
C LYS A 180 27.23 -37.73 66.22
N SER A 181 25.94 -37.39 66.32
CA SER A 181 25.17 -37.54 67.55
C SER A 181 24.92 -39.00 67.98
N LEU A 182 24.88 -39.95 67.04
CA LEU A 182 24.66 -41.37 67.35
C LEU A 182 25.95 -42.11 67.75
N VAL A 183 27.10 -41.75 67.17
CA VAL A 183 28.39 -42.37 67.53
C VAL A 183 28.93 -41.82 68.86
N ASP A 184 28.71 -40.54 69.14
CA ASP A 184 29.09 -39.89 70.41
C ASP A 184 28.15 -40.27 71.58
N PHE A 185 27.05 -40.98 71.32
CA PHE A 185 26.13 -41.50 72.34
C PHE A 185 26.40 -42.98 72.70
N LEU A 186 27.29 -43.66 71.97
CA LEU A 186 27.64 -45.08 72.16
C LEU A 186 29.10 -45.31 72.60
N SER A 187 29.85 -44.25 72.91
CA SER A 187 31.16 -44.29 73.58
C SER A 187 31.05 -43.73 74.99
#